data_AF-A0A0S9E0K1-F1
#
_entry.id   AF-A0A0S9E0K1-F1
#
_cell.length_a   1.000
_cell.length_b   1.000
_cell.length_c   1.000
_cell.angle_alpha   90.00
_cell.angle_beta   90.00
_cell.angle_gamma   90.00
#
_symmetry.space_group_name_H-M   'P 1'
#
loop_
_entity.id
_entity.type
_entity.pdbx_description
1 polymer ?
#
loop_
_entity_poly.entity_id
_entity_poly.type
_entity_poly.pdbx_seq_one_letter_code
_entity_poly.pdbx_strand_id
1 'polypeptide(L)'
;MPLDPFYVTRFEEVAGFDRDRAARSDPDTRRRIADYRAPTEYDVPAAVDLDEVVITGRHGPIPLRRYRGGRGGATTRTVLWVHGGGFSQGALDWPESHVVAAELAARACADVVSVGYRLAVDGVRYPVPLDDVHDAAEWLTTTAPSGAAVALGGASAGASLALATAQRLRDTTNTPAALLLAYPLVHFPVPALEDDEAVAVARILPPMLRFPPRHVEAIMRNYVGRLHDLPAHAVPGSGDLEGLPMTHIVVAEYDELRPSGELLARQLGDAGVPVAIDLASGVPHGHLNRTPSAPEVSSTLAALAATLRAL
;
A
#
# COMPACT_ATOMS: atom_id res chain seq x y z
N MET A 1 14.60 15.82 5.98
CA MET A 1 13.89 16.98 6.57
C MET A 1 13.52 16.68 8.02
N PRO A 2 13.28 17.67 8.90
CA PRO A 2 12.70 17.36 10.20
C PRO A 2 11.35 16.65 10.03
N LEU A 3 11.02 15.77 10.98
CA LEU A 3 9.72 15.11 11.01
C LEU A 3 8.59 16.16 11.06
N ASP A 4 7.54 15.95 10.28
CA ASP A 4 6.39 16.84 10.20
C ASP A 4 5.84 17.12 11.62
N PRO A 5 5.64 18.40 12.02
CA PRO A 5 5.14 18.80 13.33
C PRO A 5 3.83 18.11 13.76
N PHE A 6 2.99 17.68 12.81
CA PHE A 6 1.79 16.89 13.09
C PHE A 6 2.13 15.62 13.88
N TYR A 7 3.20 14.91 13.52
CA TYR A 7 3.60 13.70 14.23
C TYR A 7 4.21 14.05 15.57
N VAL A 8 5.11 15.03 15.59
CA VAL A 8 5.82 15.45 16.81
C VAL A 8 4.84 15.85 17.91
N THR A 9 3.82 16.63 17.58
CA THR A 9 2.80 17.09 18.54
C THR A 9 1.87 15.99 19.03
N ARG A 10 1.85 14.83 18.36
CA ARG A 10 0.99 13.67 18.69
C ARG A 10 1.75 12.47 19.26
N PHE A 11 3.05 12.59 19.49
CA PHE A 11 3.85 11.51 20.09
C PHE A 11 3.31 11.06 21.45
N GLU A 12 2.75 11.97 22.24
CA GLU A 12 2.15 11.63 23.54
C GLU A 12 0.88 10.77 23.41
N GLU A 13 0.11 10.93 22.33
CA GLU A 13 -1.09 10.12 22.07
C GLU A 13 -0.71 8.64 21.88
N VAL A 14 0.49 8.39 21.37
CA VAL A 14 0.97 7.05 21.02
C VAL A 14 2.03 6.54 22.00
N ALA A 15 2.37 7.35 23.00
CA ALA A 15 3.37 7.04 24.01
C ALA A 15 2.90 5.86 24.89
N GLY A 16 3.79 4.90 25.09
CA GLY A 16 3.54 3.70 25.89
C GLY A 16 2.78 2.59 25.17
N PHE A 17 2.31 2.81 23.94
CA PHE A 17 1.67 1.76 23.15
C PHE A 17 2.72 0.89 22.42
N ASP A 18 2.56 -0.41 22.56
CA ASP A 18 3.35 -1.44 21.87
C ASP A 18 2.40 -2.34 21.08
N ARG A 19 2.56 -2.37 19.75
CA ARG A 19 1.73 -3.19 18.85
C ARG A 19 1.80 -4.67 19.21
N ASP A 20 2.96 -5.15 19.68
CA ASP A 20 3.18 -6.55 20.06
C ASP A 20 2.44 -6.91 21.37
N ARG A 21 1.95 -5.90 22.10
CA ARG A 21 1.22 -6.03 23.37
C ARG A 21 -0.11 -5.30 23.35
N ALA A 22 -0.65 -4.99 22.17
CA ALA A 22 -1.87 -4.18 22.03
C ALA A 22 -3.07 -4.74 22.83
N ALA A 23 -3.23 -6.06 22.88
CA ALA A 23 -4.27 -6.73 23.66
C ALA A 23 -4.14 -6.54 25.19
N ARG A 24 -2.96 -6.14 25.67
CA ARG A 24 -2.66 -5.88 27.09
C ARG A 24 -2.69 -4.38 27.44
N SER A 25 -2.98 -3.51 26.48
CA SER A 25 -3.04 -2.07 26.72
C SER A 25 -4.22 -1.70 27.61
N ASP A 26 -3.96 -0.82 28.58
CA ASP A 26 -4.99 -0.26 29.44
C ASP A 26 -6.02 0.56 28.64
N PRO A 27 -7.21 0.83 29.19
CA PRO A 27 -8.27 1.56 28.48
C PRO A 27 -7.87 2.97 28.03
N ASP A 28 -7.01 3.66 28.78
CA ASP A 28 -6.57 5.02 28.43
C ASP A 28 -5.66 5.00 27.21
N THR A 29 -4.67 4.10 27.21
CA THR A 29 -3.81 3.86 26.05
C THR A 29 -4.64 3.48 24.83
N ARG A 30 -5.64 2.59 24.97
CA ARG A 30 -6.52 2.24 23.84
C ARG A 30 -7.33 3.42 23.31
N ARG A 31 -7.82 4.31 24.18
CA ARG A 31 -8.54 5.52 23.77
C ARG A 31 -7.62 6.48 23.00
N ARG A 32 -6.43 6.80 23.54
CA ARG A 32 -5.48 7.68 22.86
C ARG A 32 -5.06 7.16 21.47
N ILE A 33 -4.90 5.84 21.33
CA ILE A 33 -4.62 5.20 20.03
C ILE A 33 -5.81 5.30 19.07
N ALA A 34 -7.03 5.14 19.56
CA ALA A 34 -8.23 5.31 18.74
C ALA A 34 -8.34 6.76 18.25
N ASP A 35 -8.07 7.74 19.12
CA ASP A 35 -8.08 9.17 18.77
C ASP A 35 -7.00 9.50 17.74
N TYR A 36 -5.77 8.98 17.90
CA TYR A 36 -4.69 9.13 16.92
C TYR A 36 -5.06 8.55 15.55
N ARG A 37 -5.76 7.41 15.53
CA ARG A 37 -6.17 6.70 14.31
C ARG A 37 -7.49 7.20 13.74
N ALA A 38 -8.20 8.08 14.44
CA ALA A 38 -9.50 8.56 14.00
C ALA A 38 -9.34 9.22 12.62
N PRO A 39 -10.12 8.79 11.61
CA PRO A 39 -10.05 9.40 10.30
C PRO A 39 -10.43 10.88 10.45
N THR A 40 -9.67 11.75 9.77
CA THR A 40 -10.14 13.12 9.56
C THR A 40 -11.33 13.06 8.61
N GLU A 41 -12.37 13.87 8.87
CA GLU A 41 -13.48 14.02 7.93
C GLU A 41 -12.93 14.36 6.53
N TYR A 42 -13.46 13.67 5.53
CA TYR A 42 -13.03 13.80 4.15
C TYR A 42 -14.24 13.78 3.23
N ASP A 43 -14.36 14.82 2.41
CA ASP A 43 -15.34 14.88 1.35
C ASP A 43 -14.72 14.36 0.05
N VAL A 44 -15.35 13.35 -0.55
CA VAL A 44 -14.98 12.88 -1.88
C VAL A 44 -15.06 14.05 -2.85
N PRO A 45 -14.04 14.29 -3.71
CA PRO A 45 -14.05 15.40 -4.63
C PRO A 45 -15.27 15.33 -5.54
N ALA A 46 -15.99 16.44 -5.74
CA ALA A 46 -17.25 16.48 -6.50
C ALA A 46 -17.14 15.97 -7.96
N ALA A 47 -15.91 15.85 -8.48
CA ALA A 47 -15.60 15.31 -9.81
C ALA A 47 -15.46 13.77 -9.84
N VAL A 48 -15.66 13.09 -8.71
CA VAL A 48 -15.51 11.64 -8.56
C VAL A 48 -16.86 11.01 -8.23
N ASP A 49 -17.28 10.05 -9.06
CA ASP A 49 -18.44 9.21 -8.76
C ASP A 49 -17.99 7.93 -8.05
N LEU A 50 -18.73 7.51 -7.02
CA LEU A 50 -18.41 6.36 -6.17
C LEU A 50 -19.46 5.27 -6.31
N ASP A 51 -19.02 4.04 -6.57
CA ASP A 51 -19.87 2.85 -6.58
C ASP A 51 -19.26 1.71 -5.76
N GLU A 52 -20.12 0.91 -5.15
CA GLU A 52 -19.73 -0.35 -4.51
C GLU A 52 -20.03 -1.52 -5.46
N VAL A 53 -19.08 -2.45 -5.56
CA VAL A 53 -19.18 -3.62 -6.43
C VAL A 53 -18.78 -4.84 -5.62
N VAL A 54 -19.46 -5.97 -5.78
CA VAL A 54 -19.04 -7.24 -5.20
C VAL A 54 -18.81 -8.23 -6.34
N ILE A 55 -17.61 -8.79 -6.40
CA ILE A 55 -17.24 -9.80 -7.39
C ILE A 55 -17.20 -11.19 -6.75
N THR A 56 -17.33 -12.23 -7.57
CA THR A 56 -17.15 -13.62 -7.11
C THR A 56 -15.67 -13.99 -7.23
N GLY A 57 -14.98 -14.08 -6.09
CA GLY A 57 -13.62 -14.63 -6.01
C GLY A 57 -13.62 -16.12 -5.74
N ARG A 58 -12.47 -16.77 -5.93
CA ARG A 58 -12.30 -18.22 -5.76
C ARG A 58 -12.53 -18.72 -4.33
N HIS A 59 -12.40 -17.82 -3.36
CA HIS A 59 -12.60 -18.07 -1.92
C HIS A 59 -13.88 -17.39 -1.39
N GLY A 60 -14.77 -16.95 -2.29
CA GLY A 60 -16.04 -16.29 -1.96
C GLY A 60 -16.10 -14.82 -2.43
N PRO A 61 -17.15 -14.08 -2.04
CA PRO A 61 -17.37 -12.70 -2.47
C PRO A 61 -16.22 -11.76 -2.07
N ILE A 62 -15.83 -10.86 -2.96
CA ILE A 62 -14.81 -9.83 -2.72
C ILE A 62 -15.46 -8.45 -2.90
N PRO A 63 -15.58 -7.63 -1.84
CA PRO A 63 -16.08 -6.27 -1.95
C PRO A 63 -15.02 -5.36 -2.59
N LEU A 64 -15.46 -4.55 -3.53
CA LEU A 64 -14.68 -3.53 -4.22
C LEU A 64 -15.39 -2.18 -4.08
N ARG A 65 -14.63 -1.10 -4.14
CA ARG A 65 -15.16 0.25 -4.25
C ARG A 65 -14.51 0.96 -5.42
N ARG A 66 -15.33 1.44 -6.35
CA ARG A 66 -14.91 2.08 -7.61
C ARG A 66 -15.10 3.59 -7.52
N TYR A 67 -14.10 4.32 -7.97
CA TYR A 67 -14.01 5.78 -7.96
C TYR A 67 -13.73 6.23 -9.39
N ARG A 68 -14.73 6.83 -10.05
CA ARG A 68 -14.59 7.27 -11.44
C ARG A 68 -14.28 8.76 -11.49
N GLY A 69 -13.06 9.10 -11.89
CA GLY A 69 -12.69 10.46 -12.22
C GLY A 69 -13.24 10.91 -13.58
N GLY A 70 -13.40 12.22 -13.75
CA GLY A 70 -13.58 12.85 -15.08
C GLY A 70 -15.02 13.01 -15.58
N ARG A 71 -16.04 12.85 -14.74
CA ARG A 71 -17.49 13.07 -15.01
C ARG A 71 -17.95 12.74 -16.45
N GLY A 72 -18.50 11.54 -16.65
CA GLY A 72 -19.32 11.20 -17.81
C GLY A 72 -18.59 10.79 -19.11
N GLY A 73 -17.25 10.71 -19.09
CA GLY A 73 -16.45 10.13 -20.16
C GLY A 73 -15.81 8.80 -19.77
N ALA A 74 -15.55 7.92 -20.75
CA ALA A 74 -14.73 6.74 -20.52
C ALA A 74 -13.30 7.17 -20.18
N THR A 75 -12.76 6.70 -19.06
CA THR A 75 -11.35 6.93 -18.71
C THR A 75 -10.49 5.95 -19.51
N THR A 76 -9.31 6.40 -19.93
CA THR A 76 -8.31 5.53 -20.59
C THR A 76 -7.34 4.91 -19.59
N ARG A 77 -7.56 5.15 -18.29
CA ARG A 77 -6.65 4.81 -17.18
C ARG A 77 -7.45 4.18 -16.08
N THR A 78 -7.06 2.97 -15.71
CA THR A 78 -7.69 2.19 -14.65
C THR A 78 -6.63 1.72 -13.69
N VAL A 79 -6.89 1.73 -12.38
CA VAL A 79 -5.95 1.21 -11.38
C VAL A 79 -6.67 0.41 -10.30
N LEU A 80 -6.15 -0.78 -10.01
CA LEU A 80 -6.51 -1.51 -8.78
C LEU A 80 -5.65 -0.97 -7.64
N TRP A 81 -6.26 -0.45 -6.58
CA TRP A 81 -5.57 0.03 -5.39
C TRP A 81 -5.76 -0.94 -4.21
N VAL A 82 -4.66 -1.33 -3.57
CA VAL A 82 -4.63 -2.32 -2.49
C VAL A 82 -4.13 -1.67 -1.20
N HIS A 83 -4.98 -1.61 -0.19
CA HIS A 83 -4.62 -1.01 1.09
C HIS A 83 -3.59 -1.84 1.87
N GLY A 84 -2.81 -1.18 2.73
CA GLY A 84 -1.88 -1.81 3.66
C GLY A 84 -2.56 -2.41 4.88
N GLY A 85 -1.89 -2.33 6.04
CA GLY A 85 -2.40 -2.91 7.29
C GLY A 85 -1.77 -4.26 7.68
N GLY A 86 -0.57 -4.57 7.18
CA GLY A 86 0.19 -5.76 7.57
C GLY A 86 -0.56 -7.07 7.31
N PHE A 87 -1.34 -7.11 6.22
CA PHE A 87 -2.22 -8.22 5.81
C PHE A 87 -3.36 -8.57 6.77
N SER A 88 -3.44 -7.98 7.97
CA SER A 88 -4.34 -8.38 9.05
C SER A 88 -5.30 -7.28 9.52
N GLN A 89 -5.12 -6.07 8.99
CA GLN A 89 -5.95 -4.90 9.24
C GLN A 89 -6.17 -4.16 7.92
N GLY A 90 -7.08 -3.18 7.94
CA GLY A 90 -7.43 -2.36 6.79
C GLY A 90 -8.87 -2.59 6.35
N ALA A 91 -9.40 -1.60 5.64
CA ALA A 91 -10.74 -1.63 5.09
C ALA A 91 -10.85 -0.63 3.94
N LEU A 92 -11.90 -0.79 3.13
CA LEU A 92 -12.24 0.17 2.06
C LEU A 92 -12.50 1.59 2.57
N ASP A 93 -12.82 1.75 3.85
CA ASP A 93 -13.08 3.05 4.51
C ASP A 93 -11.84 3.69 5.13
N TRP A 94 -10.71 2.98 5.21
CA TRP A 94 -9.48 3.58 5.74
C TRP A 94 -8.98 4.69 4.82
N PRO A 95 -8.37 5.77 5.33
CA PRO A 95 -7.90 6.85 4.46
C PRO A 95 -6.88 6.38 3.41
N GLU A 96 -5.97 5.46 3.75
CA GLU A 96 -5.03 4.84 2.80
C GLU A 96 -5.71 4.05 1.67
N SER A 97 -7.00 3.72 1.80
CA SER A 97 -7.85 3.20 0.72
C SER A 97 -8.74 4.29 0.14
N HIS A 98 -9.67 4.81 0.94
CA HIS A 98 -10.77 5.66 0.48
C HIS A 98 -10.31 7.00 -0.06
N VAL A 99 -9.50 7.72 0.73
CA VAL A 99 -8.99 9.04 0.37
C VAL A 99 -8.01 8.92 -0.79
N VAL A 100 -7.09 7.96 -0.72
CA VAL A 100 -6.12 7.74 -1.81
C VAL A 100 -6.82 7.45 -3.13
N ALA A 101 -7.81 6.56 -3.14
CA ALA A 101 -8.53 6.22 -4.36
C ALA A 101 -9.32 7.40 -4.93
N ALA A 102 -10.01 8.16 -4.08
CA ALA A 102 -10.73 9.37 -4.49
C ALA A 102 -9.78 10.44 -5.06
N GLU A 103 -8.64 10.67 -4.40
CA GLU A 103 -7.64 11.65 -4.85
C GLU A 103 -6.95 11.22 -6.15
N LEU A 104 -6.60 9.94 -6.32
CA LEU A 104 -6.03 9.44 -7.57
C LEU A 104 -7.04 9.54 -8.72
N ALA A 105 -8.31 9.18 -8.48
CA ALA A 105 -9.37 9.31 -9.47
C ALA A 105 -9.52 10.78 -9.92
N ALA A 106 -9.57 11.71 -8.96
CA ALA A 106 -9.70 13.14 -9.23
C ALA A 106 -8.47 13.73 -9.95
N ARG A 107 -7.26 13.46 -9.45
CA ARG A 107 -6.01 14.08 -9.94
C ARG A 107 -5.56 13.50 -11.28
N ALA A 108 -5.88 12.24 -11.57
CA ALA A 108 -5.44 11.56 -12.79
C ALA A 108 -6.54 11.40 -13.84
N CYS A 109 -7.78 11.80 -13.54
CA CYS A 109 -8.96 11.45 -14.35
C CYS A 109 -8.98 9.94 -14.66
N ALA A 110 -8.79 9.15 -13.61
CA ALA A 110 -8.67 7.69 -13.69
C ALA A 110 -9.88 7.00 -13.05
N ASP A 111 -10.10 5.76 -13.45
CA ASP A 111 -10.99 4.85 -12.76
C ASP A 111 -10.19 4.04 -11.73
N VAL A 112 -10.44 4.26 -10.46
CA VAL A 112 -9.71 3.61 -9.36
C VAL A 112 -10.63 2.61 -8.69
N VAL A 113 -10.18 1.36 -8.54
CA VAL A 113 -10.91 0.32 -7.84
C VAL A 113 -10.12 -0.09 -6.61
N SER A 114 -10.63 0.20 -5.41
CA SER A 114 -10.08 -0.33 -4.16
C SER A 114 -10.62 -1.73 -3.89
N VAL A 115 -9.76 -2.65 -3.46
CA VAL A 115 -10.13 -4.04 -3.12
C VAL A 115 -10.17 -4.27 -1.62
N GLY A 116 -11.30 -4.75 -1.10
CA GLY A 116 -11.45 -5.21 0.28
C GLY A 116 -11.09 -6.68 0.40
N TYR A 117 -9.80 -7.01 0.24
CA TYR A 117 -9.30 -8.38 0.28
C TYR A 117 -9.47 -9.02 1.67
N ARG A 118 -9.62 -10.35 1.73
CA ARG A 118 -9.69 -11.06 3.01
C ARG A 118 -8.39 -10.90 3.79
N LEU A 119 -8.50 -10.43 5.02
CA LEU A 119 -7.38 -10.25 5.94
C LEU A 119 -6.90 -11.60 6.48
N ALA A 120 -5.60 -11.71 6.76
CA ALA A 120 -4.98 -12.85 7.42
C ALA A 120 -5.31 -12.88 8.93
N VAL A 121 -6.58 -13.09 9.25
CA VAL A 121 -7.14 -13.23 10.61
C VAL A 121 -8.06 -14.46 10.66
N ASP A 122 -8.43 -14.93 11.85
CA ASP A 122 -9.41 -16.01 12.03
C ASP A 122 -9.13 -17.29 11.20
N GLY A 123 -7.85 -17.63 11.05
CA GLY A 123 -7.40 -18.82 10.30
C GLY A 123 -7.12 -18.57 8.82
N VAL A 124 -7.47 -17.41 8.27
CA VAL A 124 -7.07 -16.98 6.93
C VAL A 124 -5.57 -16.69 6.91
N ARG A 125 -4.87 -17.20 5.88
CA ARG A 125 -3.44 -16.99 5.62
C ARG A 125 -3.17 -16.97 4.12
N TYR A 126 -1.92 -16.68 3.73
CA TYR A 126 -1.44 -16.91 2.37
C TYR A 126 -1.86 -18.29 1.84
N PRO A 127 -2.33 -18.41 0.59
CA PRO A 127 -2.39 -17.37 -0.45
C PRO A 127 -3.70 -16.57 -0.49
N VAL A 128 -4.63 -16.78 0.44
CA VAL A 128 -6.02 -16.27 0.36
C VAL A 128 -6.11 -14.74 0.12
N PRO A 129 -5.38 -13.87 0.84
CA PRO A 129 -5.39 -12.43 0.57
C PRO A 129 -4.87 -12.07 -0.84
N LEU A 130 -3.82 -12.77 -1.30
CA LEU A 130 -3.23 -12.55 -2.62
C LEU A 130 -4.14 -13.03 -3.74
N ASP A 131 -4.83 -14.15 -3.54
CA ASP A 131 -5.80 -14.68 -4.49
C ASP A 131 -6.95 -13.70 -4.71
N ASP A 132 -7.41 -12.98 -3.68
CA ASP A 132 -8.44 -11.96 -3.83
C ASP A 132 -8.00 -10.77 -4.67
N VAL A 133 -6.79 -10.28 -4.41
CA VAL A 133 -6.23 -9.17 -5.19
C VAL A 133 -6.01 -9.59 -6.64
N HIS A 134 -5.61 -10.84 -6.87
CA HIS A 134 -5.46 -11.38 -8.21
C HIS A 134 -6.80 -11.52 -8.93
N ASP A 135 -7.82 -12.10 -8.30
CA ASP A 135 -9.16 -12.22 -8.88
C ASP A 135 -9.77 -10.83 -9.18
N ALA A 136 -9.53 -9.84 -8.31
CA ALA A 136 -9.94 -8.45 -8.54
C ALA A 136 -9.19 -7.80 -9.70
N ALA A 137 -7.90 -8.09 -9.88
CA ALA A 137 -7.11 -7.58 -11.00
C ALA A 137 -7.56 -8.21 -12.34
N GLU A 138 -7.83 -9.51 -12.37
CA GLU A 138 -8.40 -10.18 -13.55
C GLU A 138 -9.77 -9.60 -13.91
N TRP A 139 -10.65 -9.43 -12.92
CA TRP A 139 -11.94 -8.77 -13.11
C TRP A 139 -11.77 -7.36 -13.68
N LEU A 140 -10.84 -6.58 -13.15
CA LEU A 140 -10.59 -5.22 -13.62
C LEU A 140 -10.10 -5.20 -15.06
N THR A 141 -9.15 -6.06 -15.43
CA THR A 141 -8.67 -6.19 -16.81
C THR A 141 -9.78 -6.58 -17.79
N THR A 142 -10.71 -7.44 -17.38
CA THR A 142 -11.83 -7.86 -18.25
C THR A 142 -12.95 -6.82 -18.37
N THR A 143 -13.09 -5.92 -17.40
CA THR A 143 -14.17 -4.92 -17.35
C THR A 143 -13.72 -3.51 -17.69
N ALA A 144 -12.40 -3.26 -17.76
CA ALA A 144 -11.84 -2.01 -18.22
C ALA A 144 -12.28 -1.72 -19.67
N PRO A 145 -12.50 -0.44 -20.03
CA PRO A 145 -12.77 -0.07 -21.41
C PRO A 145 -11.67 -0.59 -22.36
N SER A 146 -12.06 -1.01 -23.56
CA SER A 146 -11.10 -1.46 -24.58
C SER A 146 -10.02 -0.40 -24.82
N GLY A 147 -8.75 -0.80 -24.71
CA GLY A 147 -7.60 0.08 -24.87
C GLY A 147 -7.26 0.93 -23.64
N ALA A 148 -7.94 0.76 -22.51
CA ALA A 148 -7.54 1.40 -21.26
C ALA A 148 -6.26 0.75 -20.71
N ALA A 149 -5.34 1.60 -20.23
CA ALA A 149 -4.18 1.15 -19.48
C ALA A 149 -4.61 0.73 -18.07
N VAL A 150 -4.33 -0.52 -17.68
CA VAL A 150 -4.65 -1.06 -16.35
C VAL A 150 -3.37 -1.12 -15.51
N ALA A 151 -3.30 -0.31 -14.47
CA ALA A 151 -2.21 -0.34 -13.49
C ALA A 151 -2.63 -1.08 -12.21
N LEU A 152 -1.65 -1.51 -11.43
CA LEU A 152 -1.87 -1.98 -10.05
C LEU A 152 -1.11 -1.07 -9.10
N GLY A 153 -1.66 -0.85 -7.92
CA GLY A 153 -1.00 -0.06 -6.89
C GLY A 153 -1.40 -0.49 -5.50
N GLY A 154 -0.61 -0.08 -4.52
CA GLY A 154 -0.93 -0.32 -3.14
C GLY A 154 0.06 0.29 -2.18
N ALA A 155 -0.27 0.18 -0.90
CA ALA A 155 0.51 0.72 0.20
C ALA A 155 0.98 -0.38 1.14
N SER A 156 2.22 -0.32 1.63
CA SER A 156 2.74 -1.25 2.64
C SER A 156 2.58 -2.74 2.25
N ALA A 157 1.87 -3.52 3.06
CA ALA A 157 1.47 -4.90 2.74
C ALA A 157 0.65 -5.01 1.45
N GLY A 158 -0.21 -4.04 1.15
CA GLY A 158 -0.99 -3.97 -0.09
C GLY A 158 -0.11 -3.76 -1.32
N ALA A 159 0.99 -2.99 -1.19
CA ALA A 159 1.99 -2.88 -2.26
C ALA A 159 2.66 -4.23 -2.56
N SER A 160 2.76 -5.09 -1.55
CA SER A 160 3.30 -6.45 -1.69
C SER A 160 2.31 -7.34 -2.44
N LEU A 161 1.03 -7.27 -2.10
CA LEU A 161 -0.02 -7.99 -2.84
C LEU A 161 -0.12 -7.49 -4.29
N ALA A 162 0.00 -6.19 -4.54
CA ALA A 162 0.00 -5.61 -5.89
C ALA A 162 1.18 -6.12 -6.73
N LEU A 163 2.40 -6.11 -6.18
CA LEU A 163 3.59 -6.63 -6.86
C LEU A 163 3.47 -8.14 -7.14
N ALA A 164 3.05 -8.93 -6.16
CA ALA A 164 2.85 -10.37 -6.32
C ALA A 164 1.75 -10.70 -7.35
N THR A 165 0.69 -9.89 -7.42
CA THR A 165 -0.33 -10.03 -8.45
C THR A 165 0.20 -9.70 -9.84
N ALA A 166 1.04 -8.66 -9.97
CA ALA A 166 1.68 -8.35 -11.25
C ALA A 166 2.61 -9.47 -11.74
N GLN A 167 3.35 -10.10 -10.82
CA GLN A 167 4.15 -11.29 -11.13
C GLN A 167 3.28 -12.42 -11.69
N ARG A 168 2.17 -12.76 -11.00
CA ARG A 168 1.23 -13.77 -11.48
C ARG A 168 0.60 -13.44 -12.84
N LEU A 169 0.23 -12.18 -13.08
CA LEU A 169 -0.40 -11.75 -14.33
C LEU A 169 0.56 -11.73 -15.51
N ARG A 170 1.82 -11.34 -15.28
CA ARG A 170 2.90 -11.43 -16.27
C ARG A 170 3.07 -12.87 -16.74
N ASP A 171 3.05 -13.83 -15.82
CA ASP A 171 3.22 -15.25 -16.13
C ASP A 171 2.05 -15.81 -16.99
N THR A 172 0.92 -15.08 -17.06
CA THR A 172 -0.23 -15.37 -17.91
C THR A 172 -0.40 -14.39 -19.09
N THR A 173 0.63 -13.64 -19.46
CA THR A 173 0.64 -12.62 -20.56
C THR A 173 -0.29 -11.42 -20.38
N ASN A 174 -0.83 -11.19 -19.18
CA ASN A 174 -1.72 -10.08 -18.83
C ASN A 174 -1.00 -8.99 -18.03
N THR A 175 0.21 -8.62 -18.43
CA THR A 175 1.05 -7.67 -17.68
C THR A 175 0.35 -6.31 -17.53
N PRO A 176 0.23 -5.77 -16.30
CA PRO A 176 -0.31 -4.43 -16.09
C PRO A 176 0.51 -3.36 -16.82
N ALA A 177 -0.04 -2.18 -17.05
CA ALA A 177 0.65 -1.05 -17.67
C ALA A 177 1.67 -0.38 -16.74
N ALA A 178 1.41 -0.39 -15.43
CA ALA A 178 2.33 0.15 -14.41
C ALA A 178 2.06 -0.43 -13.02
N LEU A 179 3.05 -0.28 -12.14
CA LEU A 179 2.97 -0.52 -10.70
C LEU A 179 3.17 0.77 -9.90
N LEU A 180 2.31 1.02 -8.92
CA LEU A 180 2.37 2.20 -8.03
C LEU A 180 2.48 1.75 -6.56
N LEU A 181 3.68 1.78 -5.99
CA LEU A 181 3.98 1.15 -4.70
C LEU A 181 4.36 2.20 -3.65
N ALA A 182 3.49 2.40 -2.65
CA ALA A 182 3.76 3.29 -1.53
C ALA A 182 4.35 2.51 -0.35
N TYR A 183 5.55 2.90 0.10
CA TYR A 183 6.32 2.38 1.24
C TYR A 183 6.22 0.85 1.39
N PRO A 184 6.68 0.08 0.39
CA PRO A 184 6.35 -1.34 0.26
C PRO A 184 7.06 -2.25 1.28
N LEU A 185 6.36 -3.28 1.77
CA LEU A 185 6.90 -4.40 2.56
C LEU A 185 7.13 -5.65 1.69
N VAL A 186 8.05 -5.59 0.73
CA VAL A 186 8.21 -6.65 -0.30
C VAL A 186 9.32 -7.68 -0.01
N HIS A 187 10.16 -7.43 1.00
CA HIS A 187 11.26 -8.30 1.40
C HIS A 187 11.07 -8.88 2.80
N PHE A 188 11.48 -10.13 2.99
CA PHE A 188 11.68 -10.72 4.31
C PHE A 188 12.90 -11.65 4.32
N PRO A 189 13.87 -11.46 5.22
CA PRO A 189 13.98 -10.32 6.15
C PRO A 189 14.10 -8.99 5.39
N VAL A 190 13.67 -7.89 6.01
CA VAL A 190 13.88 -6.54 5.45
C VAL A 190 15.38 -6.26 5.43
N PRO A 191 15.95 -5.79 4.31
CA PRO A 191 17.37 -5.49 4.23
C PRO A 191 17.75 -4.41 5.24
N ALA A 192 18.99 -4.45 5.73
CA ALA A 192 19.48 -3.41 6.61
C ALA A 192 19.56 -2.07 5.89
N LEU A 193 19.30 -0.97 6.62
CA LEU A 193 19.72 0.35 6.19
C LEU A 193 21.25 0.38 6.21
N GLU A 194 21.88 0.67 5.08
CA GLU A 194 23.34 0.83 5.00
C GLU A 194 23.81 2.16 5.61
N ASP A 195 22.86 3.07 5.89
CA ASP A 195 23.09 4.42 6.39
C ASP A 195 22.73 4.54 7.87
N ASP A 196 23.76 4.78 8.70
CA ASP A 196 23.63 5.02 10.14
C ASP A 196 22.68 6.18 10.47
N GLU A 197 22.62 7.21 9.60
CA GLU A 197 21.72 8.35 9.77
C GLU A 197 20.27 7.93 9.57
N ALA A 198 19.96 7.16 8.52
CA ALA A 198 18.61 6.64 8.29
C ALA A 198 18.16 5.70 9.43
N VAL A 199 19.08 4.89 9.98
CA VAL A 199 18.80 4.05 11.17
C VAL A 199 18.48 4.91 12.38
N ALA A 200 19.25 5.98 12.63
CA ALA A 200 19.03 6.89 13.74
C ALA A 200 17.71 7.65 13.60
N VAL A 201 17.39 8.11 12.39
CA VAL A 201 16.19 8.87 12.04
C VAL A 201 14.93 8.03 12.28
N ALA A 202 14.87 6.78 11.84
CA ALA A 202 13.70 5.94 12.11
C ALA A 202 13.53 5.59 13.60
N ARG A 203 14.63 5.57 14.38
CA ARG A 203 14.61 5.27 15.82
C ARG A 203 14.05 6.37 16.70
N ILE A 204 13.93 7.61 16.21
CA ILE A 204 13.32 8.71 16.98
C ILE A 204 11.81 8.52 17.14
N LEU A 205 11.20 7.70 16.28
CA LEU A 205 9.76 7.47 16.29
C LEU A 205 9.32 6.66 17.52
N PRO A 206 8.12 6.95 18.07
CA PRO A 206 7.48 6.10 19.05
C PRO A 206 7.33 4.65 18.54
N PRO A 207 7.36 3.62 19.42
CA PRO A 207 7.27 2.21 19.02
C PRO A 207 6.08 1.87 18.11
N MET A 208 4.96 2.57 18.27
CA MET A 208 3.79 2.36 17.41
C MET A 208 4.05 2.68 15.93
N LEU A 209 4.95 3.60 15.60
CA LEU A 209 5.24 4.02 14.23
C LEU A 209 6.44 3.29 13.63
N ARG A 210 6.99 2.31 14.36
CA ARG A 210 8.19 1.57 13.99
C ARG A 210 7.85 0.16 13.52
N PHE A 211 8.76 -0.40 12.72
CA PHE A 211 8.69 -1.73 12.14
C PHE A 211 10.02 -2.48 12.36
N PRO A 212 10.43 -2.73 13.63
CA PRO A 212 11.68 -3.41 13.89
C PRO A 212 11.60 -4.86 13.39
N PRO A 213 12.73 -5.56 13.18
CA PRO A 213 12.74 -6.91 12.62
C PRO A 213 11.77 -7.89 13.30
N ARG A 214 11.65 -7.83 14.63
CA ARG A 214 10.69 -8.65 15.41
C ARG A 214 9.23 -8.40 15.05
N HIS A 215 8.87 -7.17 14.70
CA HIS A 215 7.50 -6.80 14.35
C HIS A 215 7.19 -7.26 12.92
N VAL A 216 8.14 -7.09 12.00
CA VAL A 216 8.04 -7.64 10.64
C VAL A 216 7.94 -9.16 10.68
N GLU A 217 8.72 -9.82 11.55
CA GLU A 217 8.60 -11.26 11.79
C GLU A 217 7.19 -11.66 12.21
N ALA A 218 6.57 -10.92 13.13
CA ALA A 218 5.20 -11.17 13.56
C ALA A 218 4.18 -10.98 12.43
N ILE A 219 4.33 -9.92 11.61
CA ILE A 219 3.50 -9.68 10.42
C ILE A 219 3.61 -10.86 9.45
N MET A 220 4.83 -11.26 9.08
CA MET A 220 5.06 -12.35 8.14
C MET A 220 4.56 -13.68 8.71
N ARG A 221 4.90 -14.01 9.96
CA ARG A 221 4.42 -15.24 10.61
C ARG A 221 2.89 -15.31 10.63
N ASN A 222 2.21 -14.18 10.86
CA ASN A 222 0.76 -14.15 10.78
C ASN A 222 0.26 -14.35 9.33
N TYR A 223 0.87 -13.68 8.35
CA TYR A 223 0.44 -13.80 6.95
C TYR A 223 0.67 -15.20 6.37
N VAL A 224 1.86 -15.78 6.52
CA VAL A 224 2.25 -17.05 5.88
C VAL A 224 2.22 -18.28 6.80
N GLY A 225 2.13 -18.10 8.11
CA GLY A 225 2.09 -19.19 9.10
C GLY A 225 3.45 -19.86 9.40
N ARG A 226 4.48 -19.58 8.60
CA ARG A 226 5.85 -20.11 8.73
C ARG A 226 6.87 -19.05 8.30
N LEU A 227 8.16 -19.23 8.61
CA LEU A 227 9.23 -18.28 8.25
C LEU A 227 10.42 -18.90 7.53
N HIS A 228 10.30 -20.17 7.16
CA HIS A 228 11.25 -20.89 6.31
C HIS A 228 10.51 -21.31 5.04
N ASP A 229 11.25 -21.49 3.96
CA ASP A 229 10.73 -21.94 2.65
C ASP A 229 9.49 -21.13 2.23
N LEU A 230 9.66 -19.80 2.26
CA LEU A 230 8.62 -18.85 1.92
C LEU A 230 8.31 -18.94 0.42
N PRO A 231 7.03 -19.00 0.02
CA PRO A 231 6.67 -18.92 -1.39
C PRO A 231 7.14 -17.59 -1.99
N ALA A 232 7.65 -17.59 -3.22
CA ALA A 232 8.16 -16.37 -3.87
C ALA A 232 7.13 -15.22 -3.85
N HIS A 233 5.87 -15.52 -4.18
CA HIS A 233 4.78 -14.52 -4.17
C HIS A 233 4.34 -14.04 -2.77
N ALA A 234 4.81 -14.67 -1.68
CA ALA A 234 4.58 -14.16 -0.33
C ALA A 234 5.58 -13.07 0.06
N VAL A 235 6.74 -13.03 -0.60
CA VAL A 235 7.86 -12.09 -0.42
C VAL A 235 8.33 -11.60 -1.79
N PRO A 236 7.48 -10.89 -2.53
CA PRO A 236 7.61 -10.74 -3.98
C PRO A 236 8.87 -9.99 -4.43
N GLY A 237 9.52 -9.20 -3.56
CA GLY A 237 10.80 -8.55 -3.85
C GLY A 237 11.98 -9.54 -3.96
N SER A 238 11.84 -10.76 -3.44
CA SER A 238 12.81 -11.85 -3.61
C SER A 238 12.45 -12.80 -4.76
N GLY A 239 11.37 -12.53 -5.49
CA GLY A 239 10.94 -13.32 -6.64
C GLY A 239 11.55 -12.82 -7.96
N ASP A 240 11.07 -13.39 -9.07
CA ASP A 240 11.43 -12.93 -10.41
C ASP A 240 10.77 -11.59 -10.75
N LEU A 241 11.58 -10.61 -11.10
CA LEU A 241 11.18 -9.23 -11.43
C LEU A 241 11.29 -8.92 -12.93
N GLU A 242 11.86 -9.82 -13.74
CA GLU A 242 11.98 -9.60 -15.19
C GLU A 242 10.60 -9.49 -15.84
N GLY A 243 10.49 -8.65 -16.88
CA GLY A 243 9.25 -8.45 -17.62
C GLY A 243 8.10 -7.80 -16.83
N LEU A 244 8.34 -7.33 -15.60
CA LEU A 244 7.39 -6.47 -14.89
C LEU A 244 7.24 -5.11 -15.58
N PRO A 245 6.10 -4.43 -15.40
CA PRO A 245 5.90 -3.12 -16.01
C PRO A 245 6.66 -2.04 -15.27
N MET A 246 6.66 -0.84 -15.87
CA MET A 246 7.21 0.34 -15.22
C MET A 246 6.66 0.47 -13.80
N THR A 247 7.56 0.65 -12.84
CA THR A 247 7.23 0.67 -11.42
C THR A 247 7.62 2.00 -10.81
N HIS A 248 6.66 2.69 -10.21
CA HIS A 248 6.88 3.87 -9.40
C HIS A 248 6.78 3.51 -7.91
N ILE A 249 7.86 3.73 -7.17
CA ILE A 249 7.97 3.47 -5.73
C ILE A 249 8.04 4.81 -4.99
N VAL A 250 7.24 5.00 -3.95
CA VAL A 250 7.40 6.11 -3.01
C VAL A 250 7.82 5.56 -1.66
N VAL A 251 9.00 5.89 -1.16
CA VAL A 251 9.47 5.50 0.19
C VAL A 251 9.32 6.65 1.17
N ALA A 252 9.17 6.36 2.46
CA ALA A 252 9.08 7.39 3.51
C ALA A 252 10.43 7.58 4.21
N GLU A 253 10.78 8.84 4.54
CA GLU A 253 12.07 9.17 5.17
C GLU A 253 12.24 8.52 6.55
N TYR A 254 11.20 8.50 7.37
CA TYR A 254 11.22 7.96 8.72
C TYR A 254 10.60 6.55 8.77
N ASP A 255 11.16 5.61 8.01
CA ASP A 255 10.57 4.28 7.84
C ASP A 255 11.62 3.15 7.90
N GLU A 256 11.46 2.23 8.86
CA GLU A 256 12.31 1.03 8.97
C GLU A 256 12.09 0.04 7.81
N LEU A 257 11.04 0.21 6.99
CA LEU A 257 10.78 -0.55 5.77
C LEU A 257 11.29 0.12 4.49
N ARG A 258 11.78 1.37 4.56
CA ARG A 258 12.40 2.09 3.42
C ARG A 258 13.43 1.25 2.65
N PRO A 259 14.37 0.50 3.30
CA PRO A 259 15.31 -0.36 2.60
C PRO A 259 14.66 -1.35 1.63
N SER A 260 13.48 -1.86 1.98
CA SER A 260 12.76 -2.82 1.14
C SER A 260 12.34 -2.20 -0.18
N GLY A 261 11.91 -0.93 -0.18
CA GLY A 261 11.56 -0.19 -1.40
C GLY A 261 12.80 0.22 -2.22
N GLU A 262 13.86 0.66 -1.55
CA GLU A 262 15.12 1.02 -2.22
C GLU A 262 15.83 -0.18 -2.85
N LEU A 263 15.83 -1.33 -2.17
CA LEU A 263 16.34 -2.58 -2.73
C LEU A 263 15.51 -3.02 -3.93
N LEU A 264 14.17 -2.97 -3.83
CA LEU A 264 13.29 -3.30 -4.94
C LEU A 264 13.60 -2.42 -6.17
N ALA A 265 13.83 -1.11 -5.97
CA ALA A 265 14.16 -0.22 -7.07
C ALA A 265 15.46 -0.62 -7.79
N ARG A 266 16.50 -0.99 -7.02
CA ARG A 266 17.76 -1.48 -7.58
C ARG A 266 17.56 -2.78 -8.35
N GLN A 267 16.87 -3.76 -7.76
CA GLN A 267 16.62 -5.05 -8.40
C GLN A 267 15.80 -4.92 -9.69
N LEU A 268 14.80 -4.03 -9.72
CA LEU A 268 14.03 -3.74 -10.93
C LEU A 268 14.93 -3.12 -12.02
N GLY A 269 15.80 -2.18 -11.65
CA GLY A 269 16.78 -1.60 -12.58
C GLY A 269 17.74 -2.64 -13.14
N ASP A 270 18.26 -3.53 -12.30
CA ASP A 270 19.14 -4.63 -12.70
C ASP A 270 18.43 -5.63 -13.64
N ALA A 271 17.13 -5.83 -13.45
CA ALA A 271 16.26 -6.64 -14.32
C ALA A 271 15.81 -5.91 -15.60
N GLY A 272 16.26 -4.67 -15.84
CA GLY A 272 15.91 -3.88 -17.01
C GLY A 272 14.49 -3.30 -17.00
N VAL A 273 13.82 -3.29 -15.84
CA VAL A 273 12.47 -2.72 -15.67
C VAL A 273 12.57 -1.21 -15.45
N PRO A 274 11.81 -0.37 -16.19
CA PRO A 274 11.77 1.06 -15.93
C PRO A 274 11.28 1.35 -14.51
N VAL A 275 12.07 2.09 -13.74
CA VAL A 275 11.77 2.37 -12.34
C VAL A 275 11.91 3.85 -12.00
N ALA A 276 10.95 4.38 -11.26
CA ALA A 276 11.02 5.68 -10.61
C ALA A 276 10.91 5.48 -9.10
N ILE A 277 11.69 6.23 -8.32
CA ILE A 277 11.63 6.20 -6.87
C ILE A 277 11.65 7.62 -6.28
N ASP A 278 10.67 7.93 -5.44
CA ASP A 278 10.54 9.19 -4.73
C ASP A 278 10.71 8.98 -3.21
N LEU A 279 11.38 9.92 -2.55
CA LEU A 279 11.49 9.97 -1.08
C LEU A 279 10.49 11.00 -0.52
N ALA A 280 9.44 10.51 0.14
CA ALA A 280 8.54 11.34 0.93
C ALA A 280 9.27 11.81 2.20
N SER A 281 9.74 13.05 2.17
CA SER A 281 10.49 13.68 3.26
C SER A 281 9.61 14.05 4.44
N GLY A 282 10.13 13.95 5.67
CA GLY A 282 9.47 14.42 6.89
C GLY A 282 8.32 13.52 7.38
N VAL A 283 8.12 12.34 6.79
CA VAL A 283 6.99 11.45 7.13
C VAL A 283 7.43 10.04 7.52
N PRO A 284 6.71 9.37 8.44
CA PRO A 284 6.86 7.96 8.74
C PRO A 284 6.05 7.07 7.79
N HIS A 285 6.23 5.77 7.92
CA HIS A 285 5.43 4.75 7.24
C HIS A 285 3.92 4.96 7.42
N GLY A 286 3.15 4.74 6.35
CA GLY A 286 1.69 4.83 6.38
C GLY A 286 1.14 6.25 6.37
N HIS A 287 1.92 7.24 5.92
CA HIS A 287 1.52 8.65 5.90
C HIS A 287 0.29 8.95 5.04
N LEU A 288 -0.08 8.08 4.09
CA LEU A 288 -1.33 8.22 3.32
C LEU A 288 -2.59 7.93 4.16
N ASN A 289 -2.45 7.50 5.41
CA ASN A 289 -3.57 7.48 6.36
C ASN A 289 -3.96 8.88 6.87
N ARG A 290 -3.25 9.94 6.44
CA ARG A 290 -3.55 11.34 6.79
C ARG A 290 -4.34 12.05 5.69
N THR A 291 -4.90 13.19 6.05
CA THR A 291 -5.63 14.08 5.15
C THR A 291 -4.79 14.53 3.95
N PRO A 292 -5.38 14.63 2.73
CA PRO A 292 -4.66 15.04 1.53
C PRO A 292 -4.33 16.54 1.51
N SER A 293 -4.83 17.31 2.49
CA SER A 293 -4.40 18.70 2.69
C SER A 293 -3.02 18.81 3.33
N ALA A 294 -2.50 17.73 3.93
CA ALA A 294 -1.11 17.69 4.39
C ALA A 294 -0.16 17.75 3.16
N PRO A 295 0.81 18.67 3.11
CA PRO A 295 1.68 18.87 1.95
C PRO A 295 2.39 17.59 1.46
N GLU A 296 2.88 16.76 2.38
CA GLU A 296 3.64 15.55 2.12
C GLU A 296 2.75 14.44 1.54
N VAL A 297 1.51 14.34 2.03
CA VAL A 297 0.48 13.43 1.49
C VAL A 297 0.08 13.90 0.09
N SER A 298 -0.20 15.19 -0.07
CA SER A 298 -0.56 15.75 -1.36
C SER A 298 0.55 15.57 -2.40
N SER A 299 1.81 15.76 -2.02
CA SER A 299 2.97 15.53 -2.88
C SER A 299 3.05 14.08 -3.33
N THR A 300 2.90 13.12 -2.41
CA THR A 300 2.87 11.68 -2.73
C THR A 300 1.73 11.35 -3.70
N LEU A 301 0.51 11.83 -3.43
CA LEU A 301 -0.65 11.60 -4.30
C LEU A 301 -0.47 12.25 -5.68
N ALA A 302 0.17 13.42 -5.75
CA ALA A 302 0.46 14.09 -7.01
C ALA A 302 1.48 13.31 -7.86
N ALA A 303 2.49 12.73 -7.23
CA ALA A 303 3.51 11.91 -7.88
C ALA A 303 2.90 10.62 -8.45
N LEU A 304 2.10 9.89 -7.67
CA LEU A 304 1.39 8.70 -8.13
C LEU A 304 0.39 9.03 -9.25
N ALA A 305 -0.37 10.11 -9.12
CA ALA A 305 -1.29 10.56 -10.16
C ALA A 305 -0.57 10.98 -11.45
N ALA A 306 0.65 11.53 -11.36
CA ALA A 306 1.45 11.87 -12.54
C ALA A 306 1.84 10.64 -13.34
N THR A 307 2.22 9.55 -12.67
CA THR A 307 2.47 8.25 -13.30
C THR A 307 1.24 7.74 -14.03
N LEU A 308 0.06 7.79 -13.39
CA LEU A 308 -1.18 7.39 -14.05
C LEU A 308 -1.50 8.24 -15.28
N ARG A 309 -1.31 9.57 -15.22
CA ARG A 309 -1.54 10.46 -16.37
C ARG A 309 -0.60 10.19 -17.54
N ALA A 310 0.58 9.62 -17.28
CA ALA A 310 1.56 9.28 -18.31
C ALA A 310 1.26 7.96 -19.04
N LEU A 311 0.28 7.18 -18.55
CA LEU A 311 -0.31 6.04 -19.27
C LEU A 311 -1.29 6.54 -20.35
#